data_AF-A0A370K6G7-F1
#
_entry.id   AF-A0A370K6G7-F1
#
_cell.length_a   1.000
_cell.length_b   1.000
_cell.length_c   1.000
_cell.angle_alpha   90.00
_cell.angle_beta   90.00
_cell.angle_gamma   90.00
#
_symmetry.space_group_name_H-M   'P 1'
#
loop_
_entity.id
_entity.type
_entity.pdbx_description
1 polymer ?
#
loop_
_entity_poly.entity_id
_entity_poly.type
_entity_poly.pdbx_seq_one_letter_code
_entity_poly.pdbx_strand_id
1 'polypeptide(L)' 'MKTRSELQLIINDLEASIPHWTEKGADEVDLAMAFADVADDAFENVAIEDYEWLRVKMFDIQAHYGIGGQ' A
#
# COMPACT_ATOMS: atom_id res chain seq x y z
N MET A 1 1.70 -11.48 14.66
CA MET A 1 0.47 -11.00 14.01
C MET A 1 0.48 -9.50 14.09
N LYS A 2 0.36 -8.80 12.96
CA LYS A 2 0.27 -7.34 12.91
C LYS A 2 -1.10 -6.90 13.45
N THR A 3 -1.12 -5.83 14.24
CA THR A 3 -2.33 -5.24 14.81
C THR A 3 -2.95 -4.23 13.84
N ARG A 4 -4.24 -3.94 14.02
CA ARG A 4 -4.94 -2.90 13.26
C ARG A 4 -4.25 -1.54 13.27
N SER A 5 -3.64 -1.15 14.39
CA SER A 5 -2.89 0.10 14.50
C SER A 5 -1.59 0.09 13.70
N GLU A 6 -0.86 -1.03 13.69
CA GLU A 6 0.36 -1.18 12.88
C GLU A 6 0.04 -1.14 11.38
N LEU A 7 -1.03 -1.82 10.96
CA LEU A 7 -1.49 -1.78 9.57
C LEU A 7 -1.92 -0.37 9.14
N GLN A 8 -2.57 0.38 10.03
CA GLN A 8 -2.95 1.77 9.76
C GLN A 8 -1.72 2.67 9.63
N LEU A 9 -0.64 2.42 10.39
CA LEU A 9 0.62 3.15 10.23
C LEU A 9 1.25 2.85 8.86
N ILE A 10 1.31 1.58 8.45
CA ILE A 10 1.82 1.19 7.13
C ILE A 10 1.04 1.90 6.01
N ILE A 11 -0.30 1.93 6.11
CA ILE A 11 -1.15 2.65 5.14
C ILE A 11 -0.81 4.15 5.10
N ASN A 12 -0.72 4.79 6.26
CA ASN A 12 -0.42 6.22 6.33
C ASN A 12 0.97 6.55 5.73
N ASP A 13 1.96 5.71 6.02
CA ASP A 13 3.33 5.88 5.53
C ASP A 13 3.40 5.65 4.01
N LEU A 14 2.64 4.67 3.49
CA LEU A 14 2.50 4.43 2.06
C LEU A 14 1.87 5.63 1.35
N GLU A 15 0.72 6.11 1.82
CA GLU A 15 0.05 7.28 1.24
C GLU A 15 0.91 8.54 1.28
N ALA A 16 1.73 8.72 2.32
CA ALA A 16 2.68 9.83 2.40
C ALA A 16 3.89 9.65 1.46
N SER A 17 4.30 8.42 1.18
CA SER A 17 5.49 8.12 0.36
C SER A 17 5.24 8.22 -1.14
N ILE A 18 4.03 7.89 -1.60
CA ILE A 18 3.70 7.87 -3.04
C ILE A 18 3.94 9.23 -3.72
N PRO A 19 3.49 10.39 -3.20
CA PRO A 19 3.81 11.69 -3.80
C PRO A 19 5.31 11.94 -3.94
N HIS A 20 6.11 11.51 -2.95
CA HIS A 20 7.56 11.69 -2.98
C HIS A 20 8.26 10.79 -4.00
N TRP A 21 7.74 9.58 -4.27
CA TRP A 21 8.24 8.73 -5.35
C TRP A 21 7.96 9.36 -6.72
N THR A 22 6.75 9.86 -6.92
CA THR A 22 6.36 10.56 -8.15
C THR A 22 7.18 11.83 -8.37
N GLU A 23 7.41 12.64 -7.32
CA GLU A 23 8.27 13.84 -7.40
C GLU A 23 9.72 13.52 -7.79
N LYS A 24 10.21 12.32 -7.41
CA LYS A 24 11.55 11.83 -7.78
C LYS A 24 11.60 11.22 -9.18
N GLY A 25 10.49 11.20 -9.90
CA GLY A 25 10.39 10.69 -11.26
C GLY A 25 10.29 9.16 -11.35
N ALA A 26 9.80 8.49 -10.29
CA ALA A 26 9.43 7.08 -10.37
C ALA A 26 8.40 6.90 -11.49
N ASP A 27 8.64 5.93 -12.38
CA ASP A 27 7.66 5.58 -13.39
C ASP A 27 6.58 4.66 -12.81
N GLU A 28 5.60 4.29 -13.64
CA GLU A 28 4.48 3.45 -13.21
C GLU A 28 4.94 2.08 -12.68
N VAL A 29 6.01 1.52 -13.25
CA VAL A 29 6.54 0.21 -12.85
C VAL A 29 7.25 0.32 -11.50
N ASP A 30 8.04 1.37 -11.31
CA ASP A 30 8.69 1.66 -10.02
C ASP A 30 7.66 1.83 -8.91
N LEU A 31 6.58 2.59 -9.18
CA LEU A 31 5.48 2.79 -8.24
C LEU A 31 4.75 1.47 -7.95
N ALA A 32 4.50 0.66 -8.97
CA ALA A 32 3.85 -0.64 -8.81
C ALA A 32 4.70 -1.62 -8.00
N MET A 33 6.02 -1.63 -8.20
CA MET A 33 6.94 -2.44 -7.42
C MET A 33 7.00 -1.98 -5.96
N ALA A 34 7.19 -0.68 -5.72
CA ALA A 34 7.25 -0.13 -4.36
C ALA A 34 5.93 -0.35 -3.59
N PHE A 35 4.80 -0.19 -4.26
CA PHE A 35 3.49 -0.50 -3.69
C PHE A 35 3.33 -1.99 -3.38
N ALA A 36 3.73 -2.87 -4.30
CA ALA A 36 3.64 -4.32 -4.10
C ALA A 36 4.48 -4.80 -2.91
N ASP A 37 5.69 -4.26 -2.74
CA ASP A 37 6.55 -4.57 -1.60
C ASP A 37 5.90 -4.19 -0.26
N VAL A 38 5.29 -3.00 -0.18
CA VAL A 38 4.57 -2.57 1.02
C VAL A 38 3.30 -3.39 1.26
N ALA A 39 2.57 -3.72 0.20
CA ALA A 39 1.39 -4.56 0.31
C ALA A 39 1.75 -5.96 0.83
N ASP A 40 2.80 -6.59 0.29
CA ASP A 40 3.25 -7.93 0.73
C ASP A 40 3.60 -7.95 2.22
N ASP A 41 4.39 -6.97 2.70
CA ASP A 41 4.67 -6.85 4.15
C ASP A 41 3.38 -6.62 4.95
N ALA A 42 2.48 -5.75 4.50
CA ALA A 42 1.25 -5.46 5.22
C ALA A 42 0.35 -6.70 5.36
N PHE A 43 0.26 -7.54 4.32
CA PHE A 43 -0.51 -8.78 4.34
C PHE A 43 0.20 -9.91 5.08
N GLU A 44 1.51 -9.82 5.28
CA GLU A 44 2.25 -10.80 6.07
C GLU A 44 1.78 -10.78 7.53
N ASN A 45 1.27 -11.92 7.99
CA ASN A 45 0.88 -12.15 9.38
C ASN A 45 -0.27 -11.22 9.86
N VAL A 46 -1.22 -10.90 8.97
CA VAL A 46 -2.43 -10.15 9.29
C VAL A 46 -3.51 -11.04 9.95
N ALA A 47 -4.29 -10.47 10.86
CA ALA A 47 -5.47 -11.15 11.42
C ALA A 47 -6.56 -11.34 10.36
N ILE A 48 -7.30 -12.45 10.41
CA ILE A 48 -8.38 -12.76 9.44
C ILE A 48 -9.44 -11.66 9.42
N GLU A 49 -9.79 -11.09 10.58
CA GLU A 49 -10.77 -10.00 10.70
C GLU A 49 -10.32 -8.68 10.07
N ASP A 50 -9.01 -8.47 9.95
CA ASP A 50 -8.41 -7.26 9.36
C ASP A 50 -8.08 -7.43 7.87
N TYR A 51 -8.02 -8.66 7.37
CA TYR A 51 -7.61 -8.96 5.99
C TYR A 51 -8.45 -8.22 4.95
N GLU A 52 -9.78 -8.33 5.03
CA GLU A 52 -10.67 -7.70 4.03
C GLU A 52 -10.63 -6.18 4.11
N TRP A 53 -10.50 -5.62 5.32
CA TRP A 53 -10.32 -4.18 5.46
C TRP A 53 -9.02 -3.70 4.82
N LEU A 54 -7.91 -4.40 5.07
CA LEU A 54 -6.61 -4.06 4.51
C LEU A 54 -6.65 -4.16 2.98
N ARG A 55 -7.30 -5.20 2.43
CA ARG A 55 -7.53 -5.37 0.99
C ARG A 55 -8.25 -4.19 0.37
N VAL A 56 -9.34 -3.73 0.98
CA VAL A 56 -10.08 -2.56 0.49
C VAL A 56 -9.20 -1.31 0.54
N LYS A 57 -8.46 -1.10 1.64
CA LYS A 57 -7.56 0.06 1.76
C LYS A 57 -6.45 0.09 0.72
N MET A 58 -5.79 -1.05 0.49
CA MET A 58 -4.76 -1.14 -0.54
C MET A 58 -5.33 -0.90 -1.94
N PHE A 59 -6.51 -1.45 -2.24
CA PHE A 59 -7.19 -1.20 -3.51
C PHE A 59 -7.55 0.28 -3.71
N ASP A 60 -8.06 0.95 -2.67
CA ASP A 60 -8.40 2.38 -2.73
C ASP A 60 -7.14 3.23 -3.03
N ILE A 61 -6.02 2.94 -2.38
CA ILE A 61 -4.73 3.61 -2.62
C ILE A 61 -4.27 3.37 -4.07
N GLN A 62 -4.29 2.12 -4.50
CA GLN A 62 -3.88 1.73 -5.85
C GLN A 62 -4.68 2.49 -6.92
N ALA A 63 -6.02 2.56 -6.76
CA ALA A 63 -6.91 3.26 -7.67
C ALA A 63 -6.75 4.78 -7.60
N HIS A 64 -6.54 5.34 -6.40
CA HIS A 64 -6.36 6.79 -6.21
C HIS A 64 -5.10 7.31 -6.91
N TYR A 65 -4.00 6.56 -6.83
CA TYR A 65 -2.71 6.95 -7.40
C TYR A 65 -2.43 6.35 -8.79
N GLY A 66 -3.35 5.55 -9.33
CA GLY A 66 -3.19 4.94 -10.66
C GLY A 66 -2.03 3.94 -10.73
N ILE A 67 -1.77 3.19 -9.66
CA ILE A 67 -0.62 2.28 -9.54
C ILE A 67 -0.97 0.92 -10.16
N GLY A 68 -0.19 0.46 -11.15
CA GLY A 68 -0.36 -0.88 -11.75
C GLY A 68 -1.72 -1.11 -12.42
N GLY A 69 -2.37 -0.04 -12.87
CA GLY A 69 -3.65 -0.09 -13.56
C GLY A 69 -3.49 -0.36 -15.06
N GLN A 70 -4.06 -1.48 -15.52
CA GLN A 70 -4.46 -1.66 -16.92
C GLN A 70 -5.81 -0.98 -17.18
#